data_AF-A0A495VW95-F1
#
_entry.id   AF-A0A495VW95-F1
#
_cell.length_a   1.000
_cell.length_b   1.000
_cell.length_c   1.000
_cell.angle_alpha   90.00
_cell.angle_beta   90.00
_cell.angle_gamma   90.00
#
_symmetry.space_group_name_H-M   'P 1'
#
loop_
_entity.id
_entity.type
_entity.pdbx_description
1 polymer ?
#
loop_
_entity_poly.entity_id
_entity_poly.type
_entity_poly.pdbx_seq_one_letter_code
_entity_poly.pdbx_strand_id
1 'polypeptide(L)' 'MFRFRRTVFAALAAVGLTAVATPPASAATYYNLVNYKSNKCMSVENGGSTANGAKVVQWSANGGGEQGWYFDARYIDA' A
#
# COMPACT_ATOMS: atom_id res chain seq x y z
N MET A 1 26.68 8.25 -70.90
CA MET A 1 26.05 9.50 -70.43
C MET A 1 24.61 9.20 -70.05
N PHE A 2 24.35 8.85 -68.78
CA PHE A 2 23.03 8.85 -68.13
C PHE A 2 23.28 9.15 -66.64
N ARG A 3 22.50 10.10 -66.10
CA ARG A 3 22.73 10.83 -64.84
C ARG A 3 21.79 10.32 -63.71
N PHE A 4 22.19 10.62 -62.46
CA PHE A 4 21.37 10.71 -61.21
C PHE A 4 20.87 9.37 -60.61
N ARG A 5 20.81 9.12 -59.29
CA ARG A 5 20.94 9.95 -58.07
C ARG A 5 21.19 9.01 -56.86
N ARG A 6 22.01 9.42 -55.88
CA ARG A 6 22.16 8.76 -54.57
C ARG A 6 20.85 8.91 -53.78
N THR A 7 20.33 7.84 -53.21
CA THR A 7 19.34 7.94 -52.13
C THR A 7 19.81 7.07 -50.97
N VAL A 8 20.33 7.73 -49.93
CA VAL A 8 20.61 7.14 -48.62
C VAL A 8 19.28 7.09 -47.87
N PHE A 9 18.82 5.91 -47.47
CA PHE A 9 17.69 5.79 -46.56
C PHE A 9 18.21 5.99 -45.13
N ALA A 10 17.78 7.08 -44.48
CA ALA A 10 18.04 7.33 -43.08
C ALA A 10 17.29 6.30 -42.22
N ALA A 11 18.01 5.54 -41.40
CA ALA A 11 17.42 4.66 -40.40
C ALA A 11 16.83 5.52 -39.26
N LEU A 12 15.52 5.51 -39.10
CA LEU A 12 14.87 6.03 -37.91
C LEU A 12 14.88 4.94 -36.84
N ALA A 13 15.80 5.02 -35.87
CA ALA A 13 15.73 4.21 -34.66
C ALA A 13 14.73 4.87 -33.70
N ALA A 14 13.50 4.35 -33.64
CA ALA A 14 12.54 4.74 -32.62
C ALA A 14 12.94 4.11 -31.28
N VAL A 15 13.52 4.89 -30.39
CA VAL A 15 13.73 4.48 -28.98
C VAL A 15 12.35 4.48 -28.32
N GLY A 16 11.79 3.29 -28.08
CA GLY A 16 10.54 3.13 -27.37
C GLY A 16 10.73 3.44 -25.89
N LEU A 17 10.18 4.57 -25.42
CA LEU A 17 10.06 4.87 -24.00
C LEU A 17 8.93 4.01 -23.42
N THR A 18 9.27 2.93 -22.73
CA THR A 18 8.27 2.16 -21.97
C THR A 18 7.87 2.98 -20.75
N ALA A 19 6.68 3.56 -20.76
CA ALA A 19 6.09 4.16 -19.57
C ALA A 19 5.86 3.06 -18.54
N VAL A 20 6.63 3.06 -17.45
CA VAL A 20 6.36 2.21 -16.29
C VAL A 20 5.16 2.79 -15.57
N ALA A 21 4.02 2.11 -15.63
CA ALA A 21 2.86 2.47 -14.81
C ALA A 21 3.18 2.10 -13.36
N THR A 22 3.44 3.10 -12.52
CA THR A 22 3.46 2.90 -11.07
C THR A 22 2.05 2.55 -10.62
N PRO A 23 1.83 1.44 -9.90
CA PRO A 23 0.51 1.17 -9.33
C PRO A 23 0.09 2.35 -8.44
N PRO A 24 -1.20 2.72 -8.42
CA PRO A 24 -1.67 3.78 -7.56
C PRO A 24 -1.36 3.42 -6.10
N ALA A 25 -0.89 4.39 -5.33
CA ALA A 25 -0.73 4.22 -3.89
C ALA A 25 -2.11 3.93 -3.29
N SER A 26 -2.27 2.76 -2.69
CA SER A 26 -3.46 2.41 -1.92
C SER A 26 -3.19 2.75 -0.45
N ALA A 27 -3.99 3.64 0.12
CA ALA A 27 -3.98 3.88 1.56
C ALA A 27 -4.86 2.81 2.23
N ALA A 28 -4.32 2.15 3.25
CA ALA A 28 -5.10 1.27 4.10
C ALA A 28 -6.12 2.08 4.91
N THR A 29 -7.37 1.64 4.94
CA THR A 29 -8.36 2.15 5.90
C THR A 29 -8.18 1.43 7.23
N TYR A 30 -8.05 2.20 8.30
CA TYR A 30 -7.94 1.68 9.66
C TYR A 30 -9.27 1.81 10.40
N TYR A 31 -9.56 0.84 11.26
CA TYR A 31 -10.78 0.77 12.05
C TYR A 31 -10.44 0.54 13.52
N ASN A 32 -11.29 1.06 14.40
CA ASN A 32 -11.26 0.72 15.82
C ASN A 32 -12.19 -0.48 16.06
N LEU A 33 -11.65 -1.56 16.63
CA LEU A 33 -12.46 -2.67 17.12
C LEU A 33 -12.87 -2.36 18.55
N VAL A 34 -14.13 -2.05 18.77
CA VAL A 34 -14.67 -1.72 20.09
C VAL A 34 -15.43 -2.92 20.64
N ASN A 35 -15.07 -3.34 21.84
CA ASN A 35 -15.85 -4.35 22.55
C ASN A 35 -17.16 -3.73 23.05
N TYR A 36 -18.29 -4.29 22.62
CA TYR A 36 -19.62 -3.77 22.95
C TYR A 36 -19.93 -3.71 24.46
N LYS A 37 -19.43 -4.68 25.25
CA LYS A 37 -19.71 -4.73 26.69
C LYS A 37 -18.90 -3.72 27.49
N SER A 38 -17.65 -3.51 27.11
CA SER A 38 -16.72 -2.64 27.86
C SER A 38 -16.58 -1.24 27.28
N ASN A 39 -17.02 -1.02 26.03
CA ASN A 39 -16.75 0.19 25.23
C ASN A 39 -15.25 0.52 25.08
N LYS A 40 -14.37 -0.50 25.18
CA LYS A 40 -12.92 -0.36 25.02
C LYS A 40 -12.46 -0.78 23.64
N CYS A 41 -11.42 -0.12 23.13
CA CYS A 41 -10.78 -0.48 21.88
C CYS A 41 -9.78 -1.62 22.07
N MET A 42 -9.67 -2.49 21.06
CA MET A 42 -8.53 -3.38 20.90
C MET A 42 -7.26 -2.53 20.68
N SER A 43 -6.23 -2.76 21.50
CA SER A 43 -5.01 -1.95 21.53
C SER A 43 -3.79 -2.85 21.67
N VAL A 44 -2.67 -2.48 21.04
CA VAL A 44 -1.37 -3.08 21.34
C VAL A 44 -0.84 -2.48 22.65
N GLU A 45 -0.34 -3.33 23.56
CA GLU A 45 0.18 -2.89 24.85
C GLU A 45 1.45 -2.01 24.73
N ASN A 46 1.83 -1.35 25.84
CA ASN A 46 2.99 -0.46 25.90
C ASN A 46 2.99 0.67 24.85
N GLY A 47 1.80 1.17 24.48
CA GLY A 47 1.65 2.28 23.53
C GLY A 47 1.97 1.92 22.08
N GLY A 48 1.79 0.66 21.68
CA GLY A 48 2.07 0.22 20.32
C GLY A 48 3.42 -0.48 20.15
N SER A 49 3.82 -1.30 21.12
CA SER A 49 5.07 -2.08 21.01
C SER A 49 5.12 -2.88 19.71
N THR A 50 6.24 -2.76 18.99
CA THR A 50 6.52 -3.51 17.76
C THR A 50 7.31 -4.79 18.02
N ALA A 51 7.58 -5.11 19.28
CA ALA A 51 8.31 -6.32 19.65
C ALA A 51 7.47 -7.58 19.36
N ASN A 52 8.15 -8.65 18.96
CA ASN A 52 7.50 -9.96 18.79
C ASN A 52 6.85 -10.41 20.10
N GLY A 53 5.59 -10.82 20.02
CA GLY A 53 4.81 -11.22 21.19
C GLY A 53 4.20 -10.07 21.99
N ALA A 54 4.24 -8.82 21.48
CA ALA A 54 3.46 -7.73 22.05
C ALA A 54 1.99 -8.15 22.20
N LYS A 55 1.45 -7.99 23.41
CA LYS A 55 0.08 -8.42 23.69
C LYS A 55 -0.93 -7.43 23.12
N VAL A 56 -2.03 -7.99 22.66
CA VAL A 56 -3.24 -7.25 22.31
C VAL A 56 -4.18 -7.25 23.53
N VAL A 57 -4.60 -6.07 23.94
CA VAL A 57 -5.41 -5.82 25.15
C VAL A 57 -6.66 -4.99 24.81
N GLN A 58 -7.56 -4.81 25.77
CA GLN A 58 -8.63 -3.82 25.69
C GLN A 58 -8.28 -2.59 26.51
N TRP A 59 -8.25 -1.42 25.86
CA TRP A 59 -7.93 -0.15 26.51
C TRP A 59 -8.94 0.94 26.18
N SER A 60 -8.97 1.98 27.00
CA SER A 60 -9.80 3.15 26.73
C SER A 60 -9.44 3.73 25.37
N ALA A 61 -10.47 4.02 24.55
CA ALA A 61 -10.28 4.61 23.24
C ALA A 61 -9.55 5.95 23.37
N ASN A 62 -8.38 6.10 22.74
CA ASN A 62 -7.53 7.29 22.86
C ASN A 62 -7.16 7.90 21.49
N GLY A 63 -7.56 7.27 20.38
CA GLY A 63 -7.24 7.72 19.03
C GLY A 63 -5.79 7.49 18.61
N GLY A 64 -5.00 6.81 19.43
CA GLY A 64 -3.63 6.42 19.14
C GLY A 64 -3.56 5.35 18.04
N GLY A 65 -2.44 5.35 17.31
CA GLY A 65 -2.20 4.40 16.22
C GLY A 65 -2.17 2.94 16.70
N GLU A 66 -1.85 2.71 17.97
CA GLU A 66 -1.88 1.39 18.62
C GLU A 66 -3.28 0.77 18.72
N GLN A 67 -4.33 1.54 18.41
CA GLN A 67 -5.74 1.12 18.41
C GLN A 67 -6.34 1.00 17.00
N GLY A 68 -5.57 1.35 15.97
CA GLY A 68 -5.99 1.31 14.57
C GLY A 68 -5.62 -0.01 13.91
N TRP A 69 -6.64 -0.74 13.43
CA TRP A 69 -6.44 -2.05 12.80
C TRP A 69 -6.81 -2.00 11.33
N TYR A 70 -5.91 -2.50 10.49
CA TYR A 70 -6.18 -2.76 9.08
C TYR A 70 -6.64 -4.20 8.92
N PHE A 71 -7.66 -4.36 8.09
CA PHE A 71 -8.31 -5.61 7.78
C PHE A 71 -8.00 -5.97 6.34
N ASP A 72 -7.15 -6.97 6.15
CA ASP A 72 -6.85 -7.48 4.82
C ASP A 72 -7.98 -8.43 4.39
N ALA A 73 -8.64 -8.09 3.28
CA ALA A 73 -9.78 -8.86 2.77
C ALA A 73 -9.45 -10.33 2.52
N ARG A 74 -8.18 -10.67 2.23
CA ARG A 74 -7.75 -12.06 2.01
C ARG A 74 -7.89 -12.94 3.25
N TYR A 75 -7.98 -12.36 4.45
CA TYR A 75 -8.00 -13.09 5.72
C TYR A 75 -9.32 -12.97 6.49
N ILE A 76 -10.35 -12.35 5.90
CA ILE A 76 -11.65 -12.12 6.56
C ILE A 76 -12.73 -13.08 6.05
N ASP A 77 -12.57 -13.60 4.84
CA ASP A 77 -13.51 -14.51 4.16
C ASP A 77 -12.99 -15.96 4.05
N ALA A 78 -11.88 -16.28 4.70
CA ALA A 78 -11.38 -17.67 4.82
C ALA A 78 -12.08 -18.39 5.97
#